data_AF-A0A5J5AVG4-F1
#
_entry.id   AF-A0A5J5AVG4-F1
#
_cell.length_a   1.000
_cell.length_b   1.000
_cell.length_c   1.000
_cell.angle_alpha   90.00
_cell.angle_beta   90.00
_cell.angle_gamma   90.00
#
_symmetry.space_group_name_H-M   'P 1'
#
loop_
_entity.id
_entity.type
_entity.pdbx_description
1 polymer ?
#
loop_
_entity_poly.entity_id
_entity_poly.type
_entity_poly.pdbx_seq_one_letter_code
_entity_poly.pdbx_strand_id
1 'polypeptide(L)'
;MAGGGDHGHHGDAAHGGDFRTKVWTMTGGPNCRPKHWKRNTAIAMAGIFLICIPIAMKSAELEQRPHHPVRPIPSQLWCKNFGKKEY
;
A
#
# COMPACT_ATOMS: atom_id res chain seq x y z
N MET A 1 14.29 12.81 35.83
CA MET A 1 15.05 11.64 36.30
C MET A 1 15.21 10.73 35.08
N ALA A 2 16.27 10.90 34.28
CA ALA A 2 17.55 10.15 34.30
C ALA A 2 17.38 8.73 33.70
N GLY A 3 18.17 8.22 32.75
CA GLY A 3 19.44 8.62 32.12
C GLY A 3 19.51 8.07 30.67
N GLY A 4 20.49 8.38 29.82
CA GLY A 4 21.90 8.67 30.02
C GLY A 4 22.73 7.52 29.45
N GLY A 5 23.60 7.75 28.44
CA GLY A 5 24.65 6.80 28.06
C GLY A 5 25.05 6.67 26.58
N ASP A 6 25.67 7.71 26.03
CA ASP A 6 27.07 7.73 25.54
C ASP A 6 27.62 7.20 24.18
N HIS A 7 28.55 8.03 23.66
CA HIS A 7 29.64 7.89 22.66
C HIS A 7 29.31 7.56 21.18
N GLY A 8 29.85 8.24 20.15
CA GLY A 8 30.98 9.16 20.10
C GLY A 8 31.16 9.87 18.74
N HIS A 9 32.03 10.88 18.78
CA HIS A 9 32.43 11.84 17.75
C HIS A 9 32.86 11.24 16.40
N HIS A 10 32.49 11.89 15.29
CA HIS A 10 33.38 12.15 14.15
C HIS A 10 32.84 13.32 13.28
N GLY A 11 33.60 14.41 13.22
CA GLY A 11 33.68 15.29 12.05
C GLY A 11 32.73 16.50 12.01
N ASP A 12 33.22 17.63 12.51
CA ASP A 12 33.11 18.96 11.92
C ASP A 12 31.92 19.27 10.99
N ALA A 13 30.90 19.95 11.53
CA ALA A 13 30.04 20.85 10.77
C ALA A 13 29.48 21.95 11.68
N ALA A 14 30.39 22.77 12.21
CA ALA A 14 30.05 24.10 12.69
C ALA A 14 29.34 24.86 11.55
N HIS A 15 28.15 25.39 11.83
CA HIS A 15 27.31 26.21 10.93
C HIS A 15 26.58 25.49 9.77
N GLY A 16 25.54 24.73 10.12
CA GLY A 16 24.47 24.34 9.19
C GLY A 16 24.26 22.83 9.16
N GLY A 17 23.13 22.37 9.69
CA GLY A 17 22.80 20.95 9.76
C GLY A 17 22.93 20.22 8.41
N ASP A 18 23.04 18.89 8.47
CA ASP A 18 23.24 18.00 7.31
C ASP A 18 22.36 18.41 6.12
N PHE A 19 22.98 18.74 4.98
CA PHE A 19 22.28 19.16 3.76
C PHE A 19 21.26 18.13 3.27
N ARG A 20 21.44 16.84 3.62
CA ARG A 20 20.48 15.77 3.33
C ARG A 20 19.11 16.02 3.94
N THR A 21 19.02 16.83 5.00
CA THR A 21 17.75 17.28 5.60
C THR A 21 17.04 18.35 4.78
N LYS A 22 17.77 19.06 3.90
CA LYS A 22 17.23 20.11 3.03
C LYS A 22 16.77 19.58 1.67
N VAL A 23 17.18 18.35 1.31
CA VAL A 23 16.83 17.72 0.04
C VAL A 23 15.54 16.92 0.19
N TRP A 24 14.56 17.17 -0.67
CA TRP A 24 13.32 16.40 -0.73
C TRP A 24 13.32 15.46 -1.95
N THR A 25 12.82 14.24 -1.75
CA THR A 25 12.65 13.23 -2.82
C THR A 25 11.29 12.56 -2.69
N MET A 26 10.77 12.07 -3.81
CA MET A 26 9.47 11.39 -3.87
C MET A 26 9.36 10.16 -2.94
N THR A 27 10.46 9.41 -2.78
CA THR A 27 10.51 8.18 -1.96
C THR A 27 10.90 8.44 -0.50
N GLY A 28 11.32 9.66 -0.17
CA GLY A 28 11.99 9.99 1.09
C GLY A 28 13.52 9.88 1.02
N GLY A 29 14.17 10.43 2.05
CA GLY A 29 15.63 10.48 2.20
C GLY A 29 16.23 9.38 3.09
N PRO A 30 17.54 9.45 3.33
CA PRO A 30 18.24 8.50 4.19
C PRO A 30 17.60 8.38 5.58
N ASN A 31 17.43 7.15 6.07
CA ASN A 31 16.84 6.87 7.38
C ASN A 31 15.45 7.49 7.61
N CYS A 32 14.61 7.58 6.56
CA CYS A 32 13.24 8.10 6.67
C CYS A 32 12.39 7.32 7.69
N ARG A 33 12.08 7.96 8.81
CA ARG A 33 11.18 7.44 9.86
C ARG A 33 10.20 8.54 10.32
N PRO A 34 9.18 8.86 9.50
CA PRO A 34 8.26 9.95 9.83
C PRO A 34 7.38 9.57 11.04
N LYS A 35 7.16 10.54 11.94
CA LYS A 35 6.37 10.36 13.17
C LYS A 35 4.97 9.77 12.93
N HIS A 36 4.37 10.06 11.77
CA HIS A 36 3.00 9.67 11.43
C HIS A 36 2.89 8.57 10.36
N TRP A 37 3.94 7.75 10.17
CA TRP A 37 3.95 6.71 9.13
C TRP A 37 2.69 5.84 9.13
N LYS A 38 2.22 5.40 10.32
CA LYS A 38 1.02 4.55 10.46
C LYS A 38 -0.24 5.22 9.90
N ARG A 39 -0.46 6.50 10.23
CA ARG A 39 -1.64 7.25 9.78
C ARG A 39 -1.59 7.47 8.27
N ASN A 40 -0.42 7.82 7.74
CA ASN A 40 -0.26 8.06 6.31
C ASN A 40 -0.48 6.77 5.50
N THR A 41 0.04 5.63 5.97
CA THR A 41 -0.24 4.32 5.37
C THR A 41 -1.71 3.96 5.43
N ALA A 42 -2.39 4.22 6.55
CA ALA A 42 -3.83 3.96 6.68
C ALA A 42 -4.66 4.78 5.66
N ILE A 43 -4.31 6.05 5.46
CA ILE A 43 -4.98 6.91 4.47
C ILE A 43 -4.73 6.39 3.05
N ALA A 44 -3.49 6.00 2.72
CA ALA A 44 -3.17 5.44 1.41
C ALA A 44 -3.95 4.13 1.14
N MET A 45 -3.99 3.22 2.12
CA MET A 45 -4.77 1.99 2.01
C MET A 45 -6.27 2.26 1.87
N ALA A 46 -6.82 3.22 2.61
CA ALA A 46 -8.21 3.62 2.47
C ALA A 46 -8.53 4.12 1.05
N GLY A 47 -7.65 4.95 0.47
CA GLY A 47 -7.77 5.39 -0.92
C GLY A 47 -7.73 4.24 -1.93
N ILE A 48 -6.81 3.29 -1.75
CA ILE A 48 -6.71 2.09 -2.59
C ILE A 48 -8.01 1.29 -2.54
N PHE A 49 -8.53 0.97 -1.36
CA PHE A 49 -9.77 0.20 -1.23
C PHE A 49 -10.98 0.93 -1.79
N LEU A 50 -11.09 2.26 -1.56
CA LEU A 50 -12.15 3.07 -2.13
C LEU A 50 -12.21 3.00 -3.66
N ILE A 51 -11.07 2.89 -4.32
CA ILE A 51 -10.98 2.80 -5.78
C ILE A 51 -11.13 1.36 -6.26
N CYS A 52 -10.43 0.40 -5.65
CA CYS A 52 -10.40 -0.99 -6.10
C CYS A 52 -11.73 -1.72 -5.92
N ILE A 53 -12.50 -1.42 -4.86
CA ILE A 53 -13.79 -2.08 -4.61
C ILE A 53 -14.81 -1.81 -5.73
N PRO A 54 -15.15 -0.56 -6.11
CA PRO A 54 -16.10 -0.32 -7.18
C PRO A 54 -15.60 -0.83 -8.54
N ILE A 55 -14.29 -0.75 -8.79
CA ILE A 55 -13.69 -1.35 -9.99
C ILE A 55 -13.90 -2.85 -10.01
N ALA A 56 -13.67 -3.55 -8.89
CA ALA A 56 -13.89 -4.98 -8.79
C ALA A 56 -15.37 -5.36 -8.97
N MET A 57 -16.29 -4.60 -8.38
CA MET A 57 -17.73 -4.80 -8.58
C MET A 57 -18.13 -4.67 -10.05
N LYS A 58 -17.66 -3.61 -10.73
CA LYS A 58 -17.91 -3.42 -12.16
C LYS A 58 -17.22 -4.46 -13.02
N SER A 59 -15.99 -4.85 -12.68
CA SER A 59 -15.27 -5.92 -13.35
C SER A 59 -16.04 -7.24 -13.26
N ALA A 60 -16.61 -7.57 -12.10
CA ALA A 60 -17.39 -8.80 -11.91
C ALA A 60 -18.74 -8.77 -12.64
N GLU A 61 -19.40 -7.61 -12.74
CA GLU A 61 -20.63 -7.45 -13.54
C GLU A 61 -20.38 -7.67 -15.04
N LEU A 62 -19.23 -7.23 -15.55
CA LEU A 62 -18.86 -7.33 -16.96
C LEU A 62 -18.19 -8.65 -17.32
N GLU A 63 -17.82 -9.47 -16.34
CA GLU A 63 -17.12 -10.73 -16.56
C GLU A 63 -18.04 -11.75 -17.25
N GLN A 64 -17.83 -11.96 -18.55
CA GLN A 64 -18.51 -12.97 -19.35
C GLN A 64 -17.54 -14.07 -19.77
N ARG A 65 -18.02 -15.32 -19.74
CA ARG A 65 -17.27 -16.50 -20.21
C ARG A 65 -18.14 -17.30 -21.19
N PRO A 66 -17.69 -17.52 -22.43
CA PRO A 66 -18.47 -18.23 -23.45
C PRO A 66 -18.50 -19.75 -23.22
N HIS A 67 -17.48 -20.32 -22.58
CA HIS A 67 -17.41 -21.75 -22.30
C HIS A 67 -17.27 -22.04 -20.81
N HIS A 68 -17.97 -23.07 -20.35
CA HIS A 68 -17.88 -23.53 -18.98
C HIS A 68 -16.48 -24.08 -18.67
N PRO A 69 -15.91 -23.78 -17.50
CA PRO A 69 -14.64 -24.37 -17.10
C PRO A 69 -14.77 -25.88 -16.89
N VAL A 70 -13.79 -26.65 -17.38
CA VAL A 70 -13.70 -28.12 -17.21
C VAL A 70 -13.47 -28.52 -15.75
N ARG A 71 -12.99 -27.58 -14.91
CA ARG A 71 -12.66 -27.77 -13.49
C ARG A 71 -13.22 -26.62 -12.65
N PRO A 72 -13.47 -26.81 -11.35
CA PRO A 72 -13.86 -25.71 -10.47
C PRO A 72 -12.71 -24.69 -10.37
N ILE A 73 -13.02 -23.41 -10.61
CA ILE A 73 -12.06 -22.30 -10.54
C ILE A 73 -12.67 -21.21 -9.65
N PRO A 74 -11.91 -20.63 -8.70
CA PRO A 74 -12.44 -19.64 -7.75
C PRO A 74 -13.14 -18.44 -8.41
N SER A 75 -12.67 -17.98 -9.57
CA SER A 75 -13.27 -16.89 -10.33
C SER A 75 -14.63 -17.25 -10.96
N GLN A 76 -15.10 -18.49 -10.84
CA GLN A 76 -16.49 -18.84 -11.17
C GLN A 76 -17.49 -18.21 -10.19
N LEU A 77 -17.07 -17.88 -8.96
CA LEU A 77 -17.94 -17.25 -7.97
C LEU A 77 -18.37 -15.83 -8.39
N TRP A 78 -17.57 -15.17 -9.23
CA TRP A 78 -17.80 -13.79 -9.65
C TRP A 78 -18.43 -13.68 -11.03
N CYS A 79 -18.13 -14.65 -11.90
CA CYS A 79 -18.69 -14.71 -13.25
C CYS A 79 -20.15 -15.22 -13.21
N LYS A 80 -21.11 -14.29 -13.31
CA LYS A 80 -22.56 -14.56 -13.27
C LYS A 80 -23.14 -15.12 -14.58
N ASN A 81 -22.30 -15.28 -15.62
CA ASN A 81 -22.71 -15.66 -16.97
C ASN A 81 -23.32 -17.07 -17.06
N PHE A 82 -22.95 -17.93 -16.13
CA PHE A 82 -23.53 -19.25 -15.97
C PHE A 82 -24.57 -19.14 -14.86
N GLY A 83 -25.85 -19.32 -15.18
CA GLY A 83 -26.97 -19.18 -14.23
C GLY A 83 -26.81 -20.05 -12.98
N LYS A 84 -27.79 -19.99 -12.06
CA LYS A 84 -27.79 -20.84 -10.87
C LYS A 84 -27.68 -22.30 -11.29
N LYS A 85 -26.58 -22.96 -10.93
CA LYS A 85 -26.47 -24.41 -11.09
C LYS A 85 -27.38 -25.03 -10.04
N GLU A 86 -28.53 -25.53 -10.46
CA GLU A 86 -29.31 -26.48 -9.67
C GLU A 86 -28.50 -27.78 -9.65
N TYR A 87 -27.88 -28.08 -8.52
CA TYR A 87 -27.38 -29.42 -8.21
C TYR A 87 -28.24 -29.98 -7.10
#